data_AF-A0A7K0SKQ9-F1
#
_entry.id   AF-A0A7K0SKQ9-F1
#
_cell.length_a   1.000
_cell.length_b   1.000
_cell.length_c   1.000
_cell.angle_alpha   90.00
_cell.angle_beta   90.00
_cell.angle_gamma   90.00
#
_symmetry.space_group_name_H-M   'P 1'
#
loop_
_entity.id
_entity.type
_entity.pdbx_description
1 polymer ?
#
loop_
_entity_poly.entity_id
_entity_poly.type
_entity_poly.pdbx_seq_one_letter_code
_entity_poly.pdbx_strand_id
1 'polypeptide(L)' 'MANKEATIAEISEAIRTSSGVLLTEYRGLTVAQLKELRGNIRANASYAVVKNTLAKRAFNAEGISSFDAEL' A
#
# COMPACT_ATOMS: atom_id res chain seq x y z
N MET A 1 16.03 -13.22 1.87
CA MET A 1 15.18 -12.60 2.91
C MET A 1 15.28 -11.09 2.90
N ALA A 2 16.46 -10.52 2.61
CA ALA A 2 16.69 -9.08 2.43
C ALA A 2 15.61 -8.31 1.63
N ASN A 3 15.12 -8.88 0.53
CA ASN A 3 14.15 -8.17 -0.33
C ASN A 3 12.79 -7.93 0.37
N LYS A 4 12.36 -8.81 1.28
CA LYS A 4 11.09 -8.62 2.00
C LYS A 4 11.19 -7.54 3.06
N GLU A 5 12.32 -7.49 3.76
CA GLU A 5 12.60 -6.45 4.76
C GLU A 5 12.75 -5.09 4.10
N ALA A 6 13.44 -5.02 2.96
CA ALA A 6 13.51 -3.81 2.15
C ALA A 6 12.11 -3.33 1.72
N THR A 7 11.26 -4.22 1.21
CA THR A 7 9.87 -3.87 0.85
C THR A 7 9.06 -3.40 2.06
N ILE A 8 9.23 -4.02 3.24
CA ILE A 8 8.53 -3.58 4.46
C ILE A 8 8.99 -2.16 4.83
N ALA A 9 10.30 -1.90 4.80
CA ALA A 9 10.85 -0.58 5.11
C ALA A 9 10.35 0.51 4.13
N GLU A 10 10.29 0.20 2.83
CA GLU A 10 9.73 1.11 1.82
C GLU A 10 8.25 1.43 2.08
N ILE A 11 7.45 0.42 2.44
CA ILE A 11 6.03 0.62 2.76
C ILE A 11 5.87 1.44 4.03
N SER A 12 6.65 1.14 5.08
CA SER A 12 6.64 1.90 6.34
C SER A 12 7.00 3.37 6.12
N GLU A 13 8.04 3.66 5.34
CA GLU A 13 8.43 5.04 5.03
C GLU A 13 7.34 5.76 4.23
N ALA A 14 6.69 5.08 3.28
CA ALA A 14 5.57 5.63 2.53
C ALA A 14 4.37 5.95 3.46
N ILE A 15 4.08 5.09 4.44
CA ILE A 15 3.02 5.34 5.43
C ILE A 15 3.38 6.57 6.28
N ARG A 16 4.61 6.64 6.78
CA ARG A 16 5.08 7.70 7.67
C ARG A 16 5.12 9.09 7.02
N THR A 17 5.50 9.14 5.75
CA THR A 17 5.62 10.40 4.98
C THR A 17 4.30 10.86 4.38
N SER A 18 3.30 9.98 4.31
CA SER A 18 1.99 10.31 3.76
C SER A 18 1.09 10.98 4.78
N SER A 19 0.30 11.96 4.34
CA SER A 19 -0.74 12.59 5.18
C SER A 19 -1.89 11.64 5.51
N GLY A 20 -2.06 10.55 4.74
CA GLY A 20 -3.09 9.55 4.95
C GLY A 20 -2.90 8.36 4.01
N VAL A 21 -3.46 7.21 4.40
CA VAL A 21 -3.37 5.95 3.64
C VAL A 21 -4.78 5.40 3.42
N LEU A 22 -5.05 4.95 2.18
CA LEU A 22 -6.32 4.37 1.78
C LEU A 22 -6.11 2.94 1.30
N LEU A 23 -6.79 1.98 1.92
CA LEU A 23 -6.87 0.60 1.46
C LEU A 23 -7.96 0.49 0.39
N THR A 24 -7.62 -0.18 -0.71
CA THR A 24 -8.49 -0.33 -1.86
C THR A 24 -8.37 -1.75 -2.40
N GLU A 25 -9.43 -2.23 -3.05
CA GLU A 25 -9.44 -3.53 -3.70
C GLU A 25 -9.40 -3.35 -5.22
N TYR A 26 -8.56 -4.16 -5.88
CA TYR A 26 -8.39 -4.12 -7.34
C TYR A 26 -9.06 -5.30 -8.05
N ARG A 27 -9.63 -6.28 -7.33
CA ARG A 27 -10.29 -7.44 -7.95
C ARG A 27 -11.49 -6.94 -8.77
N GLY A 28 -11.61 -7.44 -10.00
CA GLY A 28 -12.63 -6.99 -10.95
C GLY A 28 -12.20 -5.83 -11.86
N LEU A 29 -11.01 -5.24 -11.65
CA LEU A 29 -10.45 -4.23 -12.56
C LEU A 29 -9.50 -4.85 -13.58
N THR A 30 -9.58 -4.37 -14.81
CA THR A 30 -8.60 -4.66 -15.87
C THR A 30 -7.33 -3.81 -15.69
N VAL A 31 -6.23 -4.23 -16.33
CA VAL A 31 -4.97 -3.47 -16.34
C VAL A 31 -5.17 -2.06 -16.91
N ALA A 32 -6.02 -1.90 -17.92
CA ALA A 32 -6.33 -0.59 -18.52
C ALA A 32 -7.00 0.35 -17.52
N GLN A 33 -8.00 -0.15 -16.78
CA GLN A 33 -8.70 0.62 -15.75
C GLN A 33 -7.78 0.98 -14.57
N LEU A 34 -6.89 0.09 -14.15
CA LEU A 34 -5.88 0.40 -13.12
C LEU A 34 -4.88 1.45 -13.59
N LYS A 35 -4.50 1.43 -14.87
CA LYS A 35 -3.61 2.43 -15.46
C LYS A 35 -4.28 3.80 -15.49
N GLU A 36 -5.55 3.85 -15.86
CA GLU A 36 -6.36 5.07 -15.86
C GLU A 36 -6.49 5.64 -14.43
N LEU A 37 -6.91 4.81 -13.47
CA LEU A 37 -7.02 5.20 -12.07
C LEU A 37 -5.70 5.78 -11.53
N ARG A 38 -4.58 5.08 -11.77
CA ARG A 38 -3.26 5.55 -11.36
C ARG A 38 -2.89 6.88 -12.02
N GLY A 39 -3.25 7.07 -13.29
CA GLY A 39 -3.03 8.32 -14.01
C GLY A 39 -3.80 9.49 -13.38
N ASN A 40 -5.08 9.26 -13.06
CA ASN A 40 -5.98 10.29 -12.54
C ASN A 40 -5.56 10.82 -11.16
N ILE A 41 -4.96 9.98 -10.31
CA ILE A 41 -4.53 10.37 -8.96
C ILE A 41 -3.06 10.74 -8.84
N ARG A 42 -2.25 10.55 -9.89
CA ARG A 42 -0.78 10.66 -9.85
C ARG A 42 -0.26 12.01 -9.35
N ALA A 43 -1.01 13.10 -9.57
CA ALA A 43 -0.62 14.44 -9.15
C ALA A 43 -0.68 14.62 -7.62
N ASN A 44 -1.52 13.84 -6.93
CA ASN A 44 -1.84 14.05 -5.51
C ASN A 44 -1.60 12.80 -4.64
N ALA A 45 -1.47 11.61 -5.24
CA ALA A 45 -1.35 10.37 -4.50
C ALA A 45 -0.50 9.32 -5.23
N SER A 46 0.08 8.42 -4.45
CA SER A 46 0.73 7.20 -4.92
C SER A 46 -0.22 6.00 -4.78
N TYR A 47 -0.16 5.07 -5.73
CA TYR A 47 -0.96 3.86 -5.72
C TYR A 47 -0.11 2.64 -6.04
N ALA A 48 -0.05 1.71 -5.09
CA ALA A 48 0.69 0.46 -5.21
C ALA A 48 -0.17 -0.71 -4.74
N VAL A 49 -0.05 -1.84 -5.45
CA VAL A 49 -0.58 -3.12 -5.00
C VAL A 49 0.57 -3.87 -4.33
N VAL A 50 0.40 -4.18 -3.05
CA VAL A 50 1.42 -4.82 -2.22
C VAL A 50 0.91 -6.14 -1.66
N LYS A 51 1.83 -7.02 -1.23
CA LYS A 51 1.44 -8.27 -0.58
C LYS A 51 0.89 -7.96 0.82
N ASN A 52 -0.32 -8.43 1.12
CA ASN A 52 -1.00 -8.18 2.41
C ASN A 52 -0.12 -8.50 3.62
N THR A 53 0.53 -9.66 3.65
CA THR A 53 1.39 -10.05 4.78
C THR A 53 2.56 -9.09 5.02
N LEU A 54 3.04 -8.39 3.98
CA LEU A 54 4.08 -7.38 4.11
C LEU A 54 3.50 -6.05 4.55
N ALA A 55 2.37 -5.65 3.96
CA ALA A 55 1.63 -4.45 4.38
C ALA A 55 1.26 -4.51 5.86
N LYS A 56 0.70 -5.63 6.32
CA LYS A 56 0.35 -5.89 7.73
C LYS A 56 1.55 -5.72 8.66
N ARG A 57 2.73 -6.21 8.26
CA ARG A 57 3.96 -6.04 9.04
C ARG A 57 4.43 -4.59 9.08
N ALA A 58 4.32 -3.86 7.97
CA ALA A 58 4.68 -2.45 7.89
C ALA A 58 3.74 -1.58 8.75
N PHE A 59 2.43 -1.77 8.65
CA PHE A 59 1.45 -1.06 9.49
C PHE A 59 1.66 -1.34 10.98
N ASN A 60 1.86 -2.61 11.36
CA ASN A 60 2.14 -2.96 12.75
C ASN A 60 3.48 -2.39 13.26
N ALA A 61 4.48 -2.21 12.39
CA ALA A 61 5.72 -1.55 12.75
C ALA A 61 5.52 -0.05 13.08
N GLU A 62 4.58 0.60 12.39
CA GLU A 62 4.16 1.99 12.67
C GLU A 62 3.10 2.09 13.79
N GLY A 63 2.79 0.99 14.47
CA GLY A 63 1.79 0.95 15.55
C GLY A 63 0.33 1.01 15.09
N ILE A 64 0.07 0.77 13.80
CA ILE A 64 -1.27 0.80 13.21
C ILE A 64 -1.79 -0.63 13.09
N SER A 65 -2.63 -1.07 14.03
CA SER A 65 -3.21 -2.42 14.05
C SER A 65 -4.63 -2.50 13.48
N SER A 66 -5.26 -1.37 13.14
CA SER A 66 -6.65 -1.31 12.70
C SER A 66 -6.96 -2.11 11.42
N PHE A 67 -5.94 -2.42 10.62
CA PHE A 67 -6.08 -3.10 9.33
C PHE A 67 -5.82 -4.62 9.41
N ASP A 68 -5.57 -5.17 10.60
CA ASP A 68 -5.18 -6.57 10.79
C ASP A 68 -6.23 -7.59 10.32
N ALA A 69 -7.52 -7.21 10.33
CA ALA A 69 -8.63 -8.06 9.89
C ALA A 69 -8.89 -7.98 8.37
N GLU A 70 -8.43 -6.90 7.71
CA GLU A 70 -8.66 -6.62 6.30
C GLU A 70 -7.49 -7.09 5.41
N LEU A 71 -6.31 -7.29 6.01
CA LEU A 71 -5.05 -7.70 5.36
C LEU A 71 -4.67 -9.16 5.64
#